data_AF-A0A7M4EVP1-F1
#
_entry.id   AF-A0A7M4EVP1-F1
#
_cell.length_a   1.000
_cell.length_b   1.000
_cell.length_c   1.000
_cell.angle_alpha   90.00
_cell.angle_beta   90.00
_cell.angle_gamma   90.00
#
_symmetry.space_group_name_H-M   'P 1'
#
loop_
_entity.id
_entity.type
_entity.pdbx_description
1 polymer ?
#
loop_
_entity_poly.entity_id
_entity_poly.type
_entity_poly.pdbx_seq_one_letter_code
_entity_poly.pdbx_strand_id
1 'polypeptide(L)' 'MAYSLSKASLSHLWVWHVGSRKFNISCRYAGVFHVEKNRRYSLMREDAIVLCRALNSTLPTMEQMEKAYKLGFETCR' A
#
# COMPACT_ATOMS: atom_id res chain seq x y z
N MET A 1 -0.07 -20.71 0.53
CA MET A 1 -0.77 -19.42 0.32
C MET A 1 -0.33 -18.91 -1.05
N ALA A 2 -1.21 -18.95 -2.07
CA ALA A 2 -0.83 -18.56 -3.43
C ALA A 2 -0.98 -17.04 -3.58
N TYR A 3 0.14 -16.33 -3.65
CA TYR A 3 0.20 -14.90 -3.92
C TYR A 3 0.29 -14.73 -5.44
N SER A 4 -0.80 -14.32 -6.11
CA SER A 4 -0.74 -14.00 -7.54
C SER A 4 -0.53 -12.50 -7.72
N LEU A 5 0.58 -12.13 -8.36
CA LEU A 5 0.86 -10.78 -8.82
C LEU A 5 0.30 -10.66 -10.24
N SER A 6 -0.96 -10.26 -10.39
CA SER A 6 -1.46 -9.87 -11.71
C SER A 6 -1.08 -8.41 -11.96
N LYS A 7 -0.12 -8.17 -12.86
CA LYS A 7 0.12 -6.84 -13.42
C LYS A 7 -1.13 -6.40 -14.19
N ALA A 8 -1.98 -5.57 -13.58
CA ALA A 8 -2.99 -4.84 -14.32
C ALA A 8 -2.30 -3.64 -14.98
N SER A 9 -2.08 -3.77 -16.29
CA SER A 9 -1.62 -2.71 -17.18
C SER A 9 -2.67 -1.60 -17.20
N LEU A 10 -2.56 -0.59 -16.33
CA LEU A 10 -3.10 0.77 -16.49
C LEU A 10 -2.62 1.64 -15.30
N SER A 11 -1.69 2.55 -15.57
CA SER A 11 -1.28 3.73 -14.75
C SER A 11 -1.02 3.50 -13.23
N HIS A 12 0.26 3.43 -12.83
CA HIS A 12 0.75 3.72 -11.46
C HIS A 12 0.14 2.95 -10.26
N LEU A 13 -0.53 1.82 -10.45
CA LEU A 13 -1.04 0.99 -9.35
C LEU A 13 -0.67 -0.48 -9.48
N TRP A 14 -0.19 -1.06 -8.38
CA TRP A 14 0.01 -2.50 -8.23
C TRP A 14 -1.18 -3.09 -7.47
N VAL A 15 -1.93 -3.99 -8.10
CA VAL A 15 -3.06 -4.67 -7.45
C VAL A 15 -2.57 -5.98 -6.82
N TRP A 16 -2.72 -6.09 -5.50
CA TRP A 16 -2.44 -7.31 -4.75
C TRP A 16 -3.73 -8.07 -4.44
N HIS A 17 -3.73 -9.37 -4.72
CA HIS A 17 -4.84 -10.27 -4.43
C HIS A 17 -4.47 -11.23 -3.29
N VAL A 18 -5.16 -11.14 -2.15
CA VAL A 18 -5.05 -12.11 -1.05
C VAL A 18 -6.44 -12.69 -0.79
N GLY A 19 -6.73 -13.84 -1.40
CA GLY A 19 -8.08 -14.42 -1.42
C GLY A 19 -9.08 -13.51 -2.14
N SER A 20 -10.29 -13.32 -1.58
CA SER A 20 -11.33 -12.44 -2.14
C SER A 20 -11.12 -10.93 -1.88
N ARG A 21 -9.97 -10.52 -1.34
CA ARG A 21 -9.66 -9.10 -0.99
C ARG A 21 -8.70 -8.50 -2.00
N LYS A 22 -9.07 -7.33 -2.54
CA LYS A 22 -8.26 -6.55 -3.49
C LYS A 22 -7.55 -5.43 -2.74
N PHE A 23 -6.25 -5.32 -2.92
CA PHE A 23 -5.42 -4.25 -2.39
C PHE A 23 -4.90 -3.41 -3.54
N ASN A 24 -5.19 -2.11 -3.51
CA ASN A 24 -4.61 -1.13 -4.43
C ASN A 24 -3.37 -0.54 -3.76
N ILE A 25 -2.20 -0.72 -4.37
CA ILE A 25 -0.94 -0.20 -3.87
C ILE A 25 -0.44 0.89 -4.81
N SER A 26 -0.12 2.07 -4.27
CA SER A 26 0.45 3.19 -5.03
C SER A 26 1.91 2.96 -5.41
N CYS A 27 2.45 3.85 -6.24
CA CYS A 27 3.89 3.99 -6.41
C CYS A 27 4.60 4.27 -5.07
N ARG A 28 5.90 3.93 -5.01
CA ARG A 28 6.75 4.12 -3.83
C ARG A 28 7.49 5.46 -3.92
N TYR A 29 7.45 6.25 -2.85
CA TYR A 29 8.15 7.52 -2.71
C TYR A 29 9.04 7.44 -1.47
N ALA A 30 10.37 7.50 -1.64
CA ALA A 30 11.34 7.20 -0.58
C ALA A 30 11.06 5.88 0.18
N GLY A 31 10.47 4.88 -0.50
CA GLY A 31 10.07 3.60 0.08
C GLY A 31 8.67 3.58 0.75
N VAL A 32 8.04 4.73 0.93
CA VAL A 32 6.65 4.86 1.43
C VAL A 32 5.67 4.61 0.30
N PHE A 33 4.59 3.88 0.58
CA PHE A 33 3.50 3.64 -0.36
C PHE A 33 2.17 3.59 0.37
N HIS A 34 1.10 3.93 -0.33
CA HIS A 34 -0.26 3.85 0.15
C HIS A 34 -0.87 2.50 -0.23
N VAL A 35 -1.59 1.87 0.71
CA VAL A 35 -2.32 0.63 0.46
C VAL A 35 -3.77 0.81 0.86
N GLU A 36 -4.65 0.39 -0.03
CA GLU A 36 -6.08 0.54 0.15
C GLU A 36 -6.81 -0.77 -0.14
N LYS A 37 -7.67 -1.18 0.78
CA LYS A 37 -8.44 -2.42 0.68
C LYS A 37 -9.82 -2.14 0.11
N ASN A 38 -10.14 -2.76 -1.03
CA ASN A 38 -11.47 -2.73 -1.66
C ASN A 38 -12.09 -1.33 -1.85
N ARG A 39 -11.29 -0.26 -2.05
CA ARG A 39 -11.81 1.12 -2.17
C ARG A 39 -12.54 1.69 -0.96
N ARG A 40 -12.37 1.10 0.24
CA ARG A 40 -13.02 1.54 1.48
C ARG A 40 -12.06 1.64 2.67
N TYR A 41 -12.37 2.53 3.62
CA TYR A 41 -11.76 2.58 4.95
C TYR A 41 -12.14 1.35 5.75
N SER A 42 -11.37 0.26 5.55
CA SER A 42 -11.73 -1.08 6.03
C SER A 42 -10.55 -1.84 6.64
N LEU A 43 -9.51 -1.09 7.05
CA LEU A 43 -8.30 -1.58 7.69
C LEU A 43 -8.20 -1.02 9.10
N MET A 44 -8.17 -1.90 10.09
CA MET A 44 -7.80 -1.57 11.46
C MET A 44 -6.27 -1.46 11.60
N ARG A 45 -5.78 -0.90 12.70
CA ARG A 45 -4.34 -0.71 12.92
C ARG A 45 -3.59 -2.03 12.92
N GLU A 46 -4.15 -3.06 13.55
CA GLU A 46 -3.58 -4.40 13.67
C GLU A 46 -3.48 -5.06 12.29
N ASP A 47 -4.55 -4.95 11.49
CA ASP A 47 -4.58 -5.40 10.10
C ASP A 47 -3.51 -4.68 9.25
N ALA A 48 -3.32 -3.38 9.46
CA ALA A 48 -2.31 -2.60 8.74
C ALA A 48 -0.88 -3.09 9.07
N ILE A 49 -0.59 -3.42 10.33
CA ILE A 49 0.72 -3.98 10.73
C ILE A 49 0.97 -5.33 10.04
N VAL A 50 -0.03 -6.22 10.05
CA VAL A 50 0.08 -7.53 9.40
C VAL A 50 0.27 -7.38 7.89
N LEU A 51 -0.45 -6.44 7.27
CA LEU A 51 -0.37 -6.15 5.84
C LEU A 51 1.01 -5.60 5.45
N CYS A 52 1.55 -4.63 6.19
CA CYS A 52 2.89 -4.10 5.96
C CYS A 52 3.94 -5.23 6.05
N ARG A 53 3.87 -6.09 7.07
CA ARG A 53 4.77 -7.24 7.23
C ARG A 53 4.66 -8.23 6.06
N ALA A 54 3.44 -8.52 5.61
CA ALA A 54 3.21 -9.38 4.43
C ALA A 54 3.83 -8.80 3.15
N LEU A 55 3.97 -7.48 3.07
CA LEU A 55 4.63 -6.75 1.99
C LEU A 55 6.13 -6.51 2.26
N ASN A 56 6.73 -7.21 3.24
CA ASN A 56 8.11 -7.01 3.70
C ASN A 56 8.44 -5.54 4.00
N SER A 57 7.49 -4.82 4.58
CA SER A 57 7.54 -3.39 4.87
C SER A 57 7.07 -3.11 6.30
N THR A 58 7.20 -1.88 6.76
CA THR A 58 6.75 -1.43 8.08
C THR A 58 5.81 -0.24 7.96
N LEU A 59 5.07 0.07 9.04
CA LEU A 59 4.36 1.34 9.13
C LEU A 59 5.38 2.49 9.07
N PRO A 60 5.12 3.54 8.28
CA PRO A 60 6.05 4.65 8.14
C PRO A 60 6.11 5.46 9.44
N THR A 61 7.30 5.97 9.76
CA THR A 61 7.49 7.01 10.77
C THR A 61 7.15 8.38 10.18
N MET A 62 6.93 9.38 11.04
CA MET A 62 6.63 10.74 10.58
C MET A 62 7.75 11.32 9.70
N GLU A 63 9.02 11.09 10.06
CA GLU A 63 10.17 11.53 9.26
C GLU A 63 10.21 10.90 7.86
N GLN A 64 9.83 9.62 7.74
CA GLN A 64 9.74 8.95 6.44
C GLN A 64 8.59 9.50 5.60
N MET A 65 7.45 9.82 6.23
CA MET A 65 6.32 10.47 5.57
C MET A 65 6.70 11.86 5.05
N GLU A 66 7.39 12.67 5.85
CA GLU A 66 7.86 14.00 5.41
C GLU A 66 8.84 13.92 4.24
N LYS A 67 9.76 12.95 4.26
CA LYS A 67 10.68 12.70 3.12
C LYS A 67 9.91 12.30 1.87
N ALA A 68 8.91 11.43 1.99
CA ALA A 68 8.06 11.04 0.88
C ALA A 68 7.26 12.23 0.34
N TYR A 69 6.68 13.06 1.22
CA TYR A 69 5.92 14.26 0.85
C TYR A 69 6.77 15.25 0.05
N LYS A 70 8.02 15.49 0.47
CA LYS A 70 8.98 16.34 -0.26
C LYS A 70 9.31 15.82 -1.67
N LEU A 71 9.11 14.52 -1.94
CA LEU A 71 9.27 13.91 -3.26
C LEU A 71 7.96 13.87 -4.06
N GLY A 72 6.90 14.54 -3.59
CA GLY A 72 5.59 14.60 -4.25
C GLY A 72 4.62 13.48 -3.85
N PHE A 73 4.83 12.83 -2.70
CA PHE A 73 3.87 11.85 -2.19
C PHE A 73 2.67 12.56 -1.55
N GLU A 74 1.54 12.54 -2.25
CA GLU A 74 0.26 13.00 -1.74
C GLU A 74 -0.85 12.00 -2.10
N THR A 75 -1.81 11.83 -1.20
CA THR A 75 -3.00 11.00 -1.44
C THR A 75 -4.23 11.67 -0.84
N CYS A 76 -5.35 11.69 -1.57
CA CYS A 76 -6.64 12.14 -1.07
C CYS A 76 -7.41 10.94 -0.47
N ARG A 77 -6.83 10.34 0.56
CA ARG A 77 -7.37 9.21 1.30
C ARG A 77 -7.23 9.43 2.79
#